data_AF-A0AAD3HM03-F1
#
_entry.id   AF-A0AAD3HM03-F1
#
_cell.length_a   1.000
_cell.length_b   1.000
_cell.length_c   1.000
_cell.angle_alpha   90.00
_cell.angle_beta   90.00
_cell.angle_gamma   90.00
#
_symmetry.space_group_name_H-M   'P 1'
#
loop_
_entity.id
_entity.type
_entity.pdbx_description
1 polymer ?
#
loop_
_entity_poly.entity_id
_entity_poly.type
_entity_poly.pdbx_seq_one_letter_code
_entity_poly.pdbx_strand_id
1 'polypeptide(L)'
;MWSRMAHTAWLLSATLLILLSVTDATTAALGPPPAVVFKNGIGLEGGVLSGNIVYGRLLVSSTDLWVTNGTKGAVYRTVCDDSFNDDTAKTMCSLLGYNYGRKYYGGSVTYRQGATAQPLGYLSCHKESSAHRRSLMGADDSSHQQGHSRSLTSMLLGYVDLPKKNKNVCTFTMGDCPAIGPLAGVQCSNKTLPPAPSPPPSPPNPPPAPPPKSNYLRMYGGNVLYSTSVESNICNQSANKDCRWFGRVEVQVAGAGGKPVWAPLCAPKAGSTLADQLGRMVCLQLFDWDPVADGSHGIVGSSTSATPFKIPSGKVNATGDFSPAQYTRWATVTGGNFTTAKKVQDLTLKVTAAQCSTGAMLAVHCEIALTRKN
;
A
#
# COMPACT_ATOMS: atom_id res chain seq x y z
N MET A 1 18.44 -22.21 86.33
CA MET A 1 17.62 -23.10 87.18
C MET A 1 16.19 -22.62 87.10
N TRP A 2 15.28 -23.46 86.57
CA TRP A 2 13.84 -23.57 86.92
C TRP A 2 12.97 -22.32 86.70
N SER A 3 11.71 -22.35 86.27
CA SER A 3 10.75 -23.35 85.81
C SER A 3 9.45 -22.57 85.53
N ARG A 4 8.69 -22.99 84.51
CA ARG A 4 7.21 -23.11 84.50
C ARG A 4 6.26 -21.89 84.40
N MET A 5 5.31 -22.10 83.47
CA MET A 5 3.84 -21.90 83.54
C MET A 5 3.30 -20.46 83.47
N ALA A 6 2.58 -20.04 82.41
CA ALA A 6 1.28 -20.47 81.85
C ALA A 6 0.08 -19.74 82.50
N HIS A 7 -0.74 -19.08 81.66
CA HIS A 7 -2.20 -18.81 81.72
C HIS A 7 -2.52 -17.47 81.01
N THR A 8 -2.97 -17.51 79.75
CA THR A 8 -4.39 -17.42 79.28
C THR A 8 -5.15 -16.17 79.71
N ALA A 9 -5.42 -15.28 78.74
CA ALA A 9 -6.69 -14.55 78.66
C ALA A 9 -6.93 -14.06 77.24
N TRP A 10 -8.03 -14.55 76.66
CA TRP A 10 -8.61 -14.11 75.39
C TRP A 10 -9.15 -12.69 75.51
N LEU A 11 -8.94 -11.86 74.48
CA LEU A 11 -9.82 -10.72 74.20
C LEU A 11 -9.91 -10.51 72.68
N LEU A 12 -11.14 -10.62 72.20
CA LEU A 12 -11.59 -10.50 70.83
C LEU A 12 -11.21 -9.13 70.25
N SER A 13 -10.38 -9.13 69.21
CA SER A 13 -10.11 -7.95 68.41
C SER A 13 -11.14 -7.86 67.29
N ALA A 14 -12.10 -6.94 67.43
CA ALA A 14 -13.04 -6.56 66.38
C ALA A 14 -12.29 -5.73 65.32
N THR A 15 -11.85 -6.39 64.25
CA THR A 15 -11.29 -5.72 63.08
C THR A 15 -12.44 -5.14 62.25
N LEU A 16 -12.62 -3.82 62.36
CA LEU A 16 -13.46 -3.01 61.49
C LEU A 16 -12.88 -3.02 60.07
N LEU A 17 -13.40 -3.91 59.21
CA LEU A 17 -13.10 -3.89 57.77
C LEU A 17 -13.93 -2.76 57.13
N ILE A 18 -13.28 -1.63 56.84
CA ILE A 18 -13.82 -0.59 55.96
C ILE A 18 -13.79 -1.17 54.54
N LEU A 19 -14.92 -1.74 54.11
CA LEU A 19 -15.21 -2.00 52.70
C LEU A 19 -15.42 -0.64 52.01
N LEU A 20 -14.35 -0.11 51.43
CA LEU A 20 -14.47 0.83 50.31
C LEU A 20 -15.01 0.03 49.12
N SER A 21 -16.33 -0.02 49.01
CA SER A 21 -17.00 -0.37 47.77
C SER A 21 -16.71 0.73 46.75
N VAL A 22 -15.63 0.57 45.99
CA VAL A 22 -15.52 1.23 44.69
C VAL A 22 -16.57 0.57 43.81
N THR A 23 -17.71 1.24 43.68
CA THR A 23 -18.69 0.92 42.65
C THR A 23 -18.06 1.28 41.32
N ASP A 24 -17.41 0.31 40.67
CA ASP A 24 -17.11 0.36 39.23
C ASP A 24 -18.44 0.27 38.47
N ALA A 25 -19.14 1.40 38.44
CA ALA A 25 -20.15 1.68 37.46
C ALA A 25 -19.43 1.98 36.14
N THR A 26 -19.27 0.95 35.29
CA THR A 26 -19.41 1.01 33.82
C THR A 26 -19.02 -0.34 33.20
N THR A 27 -19.65 -1.43 33.65
CA THR A 27 -19.95 -2.51 32.71
C THR A 27 -21.05 -2.00 31.78
N ALA A 28 -20.67 -1.18 30.80
CA ALA A 28 -21.50 -0.99 29.61
C ALA A 28 -21.77 -2.40 29.09
N ALA A 29 -23.04 -2.82 29.19
CA ALA A 29 -23.49 -4.10 28.70
C ALA A 29 -23.00 -4.24 27.25
N LEU A 30 -22.01 -5.11 27.03
CA LEU A 30 -21.64 -5.54 25.70
C LEU A 30 -22.92 -6.16 25.15
N GLY A 31 -23.54 -5.47 24.19
CA GLY A 31 -24.70 -5.99 23.49
C GLY A 31 -24.42 -7.39 22.95
N PRO A 32 -25.47 -8.14 22.54
CA PRO A 32 -25.28 -9.47 21.97
C PRO A 32 -24.17 -9.43 20.91
N PRO A 33 -23.27 -10.44 20.89
CA PRO A 33 -22.15 -10.45 19.96
C PRO A 33 -22.68 -10.22 18.54
N PRO A 34 -22.01 -9.37 17.74
CA PRO A 34 -22.50 -9.03 16.41
C PRO A 34 -22.76 -10.32 15.62
N ALA A 35 -23.94 -10.43 15.00
CA ALA A 35 -24.26 -11.60 14.20
C ALA A 35 -23.22 -11.74 13.08
N VAL A 36 -22.67 -12.95 12.94
CA VAL A 36 -21.71 -13.28 11.90
C VAL A 36 -22.28 -14.38 11.00
N VAL A 37 -22.30 -14.12 9.70
CA VAL A 37 -22.76 -15.09 8.69
C VAL A 37 -21.55 -15.58 7.92
N PHE A 38 -21.30 -16.89 7.91
CA PHE A 38 -20.20 -17.51 7.15
C PHE A 38 -20.71 -18.50 6.11
N LYS A 39 -20.17 -18.43 4.89
CA LYS A 39 -20.40 -19.44 3.86
C LYS A 39 -19.32 -19.34 2.78
N ASN A 40 -18.86 -20.50 2.30
CA ASN A 40 -17.91 -20.59 1.18
C ASN A 40 -16.67 -19.69 1.37
N GLY A 41 -16.06 -19.70 2.56
CA GLY A 41 -14.89 -18.87 2.87
C GLY A 41 -15.14 -17.36 2.97
N ILE A 42 -16.40 -16.91 2.88
CA ILE A 42 -16.81 -15.53 3.05
C ILE A 42 -17.55 -15.38 4.38
N GLY A 43 -17.30 -14.27 5.08
CA GLY A 43 -17.97 -13.89 6.32
C GLY A 43 -18.50 -12.46 6.28
N LEU A 44 -19.59 -12.18 7.02
CA LEU A 44 -20.06 -10.81 7.31
C LEU A 44 -20.14 -10.59 8.81
N GLU A 45 -19.33 -9.69 9.36
CA GLU A 45 -19.34 -9.30 10.78
C GLU A 45 -20.20 -8.03 11.00
N GLY A 46 -20.97 -8.00 12.09
CA GLY A 46 -21.82 -6.84 12.42
C GLY A 46 -23.20 -6.86 11.75
N GLY A 47 -23.60 -8.03 11.24
CA GLY A 47 -24.79 -8.29 10.45
C GLY A 47 -26.11 -7.89 11.11
N VAL A 48 -26.62 -6.68 10.90
CA VAL A 48 -28.00 -6.37 11.31
C VAL A 48 -28.95 -6.93 10.25
N LEU A 49 -29.76 -7.91 10.63
CA LEU A 49 -30.89 -8.38 9.84
C LEU A 49 -32.01 -7.34 9.92
N SER A 50 -32.25 -6.62 8.84
CA SER A 50 -33.50 -5.86 8.67
C SER A 50 -34.31 -6.51 7.55
N GLY A 51 -35.06 -7.56 7.90
CA GLY A 51 -35.78 -8.40 6.95
C GLY A 51 -34.85 -9.36 6.19
N ASN A 52 -35.03 -9.48 4.86
CA ASN A 52 -34.25 -10.36 3.97
C ASN A 52 -32.90 -9.77 3.52
N ILE A 53 -32.46 -8.68 4.16
CA ILE A 53 -31.22 -7.98 3.84
C ILE A 53 -30.25 -8.18 4.99
N VAL A 54 -29.04 -8.65 4.66
CA VAL A 54 -27.89 -8.69 5.58
C VAL A 54 -26.88 -7.67 5.13
N TYR A 55 -26.24 -6.98 6.06
CA TYR A 55 -25.11 -6.13 5.74
C TYR A 55 -24.10 -6.15 6.86
N GLY A 56 -22.83 -6.10 6.52
CA GLY A 56 -21.76 -6.18 7.51
C GLY A 56 -20.41 -5.99 6.87
N ARG A 57 -19.39 -6.05 7.71
CA ARG A 57 -17.99 -5.99 7.29
C ARG A 57 -17.59 -7.30 6.64
N LEU A 58 -16.97 -7.20 5.47
CA LEU A 58 -16.50 -8.36 4.73
C LEU A 58 -15.31 -9.00 5.43
N LEU A 59 -15.41 -10.31 5.64
CA LEU A 59 -14.33 -11.20 6.03
C LEU A 59 -14.10 -12.22 4.92
N VAL A 60 -12.84 -12.53 4.64
CA VAL A 60 -12.49 -13.64 3.74
C VAL A 60 -11.51 -14.56 4.46
N SER A 61 -11.67 -15.87 4.28
CA SER A 61 -10.78 -16.87 4.85
C SER A 61 -9.70 -17.29 3.87
N SER A 62 -8.52 -17.60 4.39
CA SER A 62 -7.43 -18.20 3.62
C SER A 62 -6.64 -19.18 4.47
N THR A 63 -6.06 -20.17 3.80
CA THR A 63 -5.13 -21.16 4.37
C THR A 63 -3.67 -20.88 4.01
N ASP A 64 -3.39 -19.80 3.27
CA ASP A 64 -2.04 -19.40 2.88
C ASP A 64 -1.18 -19.10 4.11
N LEU A 65 0.03 -19.66 4.17
CA LEU A 65 0.90 -19.61 5.36
C LEU A 65 1.22 -18.18 5.82
N TRP A 66 1.36 -17.24 4.88
CA TRP A 66 1.64 -15.84 5.20
C TRP A 66 0.43 -15.11 5.81
N VAL A 67 -0.78 -15.62 5.57
CA VAL A 67 -2.02 -15.11 6.18
C VAL A 67 -2.26 -15.76 7.54
N THR A 68 -2.03 -17.08 7.64
CA THR A 68 -2.26 -17.87 8.86
C THR A 68 -1.11 -17.77 9.87
N ASN A 69 0.00 -17.13 9.49
CA ASN A 69 1.24 -17.10 10.28
C ASN A 69 1.72 -18.53 10.64
N GLY A 70 1.61 -19.46 9.68
CA GLY A 70 2.01 -20.86 9.84
C GLY A 70 1.03 -21.74 10.64
N THR A 71 -0.10 -21.21 11.11
CA THR A 71 -1.11 -22.01 11.81
C THR A 71 -1.89 -22.90 10.85
N LYS A 72 -2.29 -24.09 11.32
CA LYS A 72 -3.14 -25.02 10.57
C LYS A 72 -4.60 -24.55 10.61
N GLY A 73 -5.23 -24.44 9.45
CA GLY A 73 -6.63 -24.07 9.29
C GLY A 73 -6.81 -22.70 8.63
N ALA A 74 -8.03 -22.41 8.21
CA ALA A 74 -8.35 -21.15 7.56
C ALA A 74 -8.51 -20.02 8.59
N VAL A 75 -7.91 -18.85 8.31
CA VAL A 75 -8.05 -17.65 9.13
C VAL A 75 -8.84 -16.61 8.37
N TYR A 76 -9.83 -16.01 9.02
CA TYR A 76 -10.62 -14.91 8.46
C TYR A 76 -9.96 -13.57 8.72
N ARG A 77 -9.86 -12.74 7.67
CA ARG A 77 -9.38 -11.36 7.75
C ARG A 77 -10.35 -10.40 7.09
N THR A 78 -10.35 -9.17 7.58
CA THR A 78 -11.09 -8.06 6.98
C THR A 78 -10.47 -7.65 5.65
N VAL A 79 -11.25 -6.99 4.81
CA VAL A 79 -10.79 -6.50 3.50
C VAL A 79 -10.80 -4.97 3.51
N CYS A 80 -9.81 -4.32 2.92
CA CYS A 80 -9.76 -2.89 2.73
C CYS A 80 -10.87 -2.42 1.76
N ASP A 81 -11.44 -1.25 2.04
CA ASP A 81 -12.52 -0.68 1.22
C ASP A 81 -12.05 -0.10 -0.11
N ASP A 82 -10.76 0.20 -0.15
CA ASP A 82 -10.08 1.03 -1.10
C ASP A 82 -10.41 0.51 -2.54
N SER A 83 -10.10 -0.74 -2.87
CA SER A 83 -10.31 -1.29 -4.23
C SER A 83 -11.60 -2.09 -4.34
N PHE A 84 -12.46 -1.98 -3.34
CA PHE A 84 -13.66 -2.77 -3.21
C PHE A 84 -14.85 -2.03 -3.83
N ASN A 85 -15.58 -2.72 -4.71
CA ASN A 85 -16.65 -2.14 -5.53
C ASN A 85 -17.93 -3.00 -5.51
N ASP A 86 -18.96 -2.54 -6.23
CA ASP A 86 -20.25 -3.24 -6.28
C ASP A 86 -20.18 -4.61 -7.00
N ASP A 87 -19.33 -4.78 -8.01
CA ASP A 87 -19.20 -6.07 -8.71
C ASP A 87 -18.54 -7.14 -7.83
N THR A 88 -17.52 -6.74 -7.07
CA THR A 88 -16.88 -7.60 -6.07
C THR A 88 -17.88 -7.91 -4.96
N ALA A 89 -18.61 -6.90 -4.46
CA ALA A 89 -19.66 -7.11 -3.45
C ALA A 89 -20.76 -8.06 -3.92
N LYS A 90 -21.21 -7.94 -5.18
CA LYS A 90 -22.17 -8.87 -5.80
C LYS A 90 -21.63 -10.29 -5.85
N THR A 91 -20.35 -10.45 -6.18
CA THR A 91 -19.68 -11.76 -6.17
C THR A 91 -19.62 -12.33 -4.75
N MET A 92 -19.24 -11.53 -3.76
CA MET A 92 -19.21 -11.94 -2.34
C MET A 92 -20.59 -12.37 -1.85
N CYS A 93 -21.63 -11.60 -2.18
CA CYS A 93 -23.01 -11.94 -1.83
C CYS A 93 -23.47 -13.24 -2.50
N SER A 94 -23.10 -13.47 -3.76
CA SER A 94 -23.38 -14.74 -4.44
C SER A 94 -22.69 -15.92 -3.77
N LEU A 95 -21.44 -15.75 -3.34
CA LEU A 95 -20.70 -16.74 -2.55
C LEU A 95 -21.37 -17.01 -1.18
N LEU A 96 -21.98 -16.00 -0.58
CA LEU A 96 -22.81 -16.13 0.63
C LEU A 96 -24.20 -16.74 0.36
N GLY A 97 -24.60 -16.92 -0.91
CA GLY A 97 -25.88 -17.50 -1.31
C GLY A 97 -27.01 -16.49 -1.54
N TYR A 98 -26.68 -15.23 -1.76
CA TYR A 98 -27.62 -14.16 -2.08
C TYR A 98 -27.60 -13.79 -3.57
N ASN A 99 -28.75 -13.36 -4.11
CA ASN A 99 -28.88 -13.01 -5.53
C ASN A 99 -28.43 -11.58 -5.85
N TYR A 100 -28.47 -10.69 -4.86
CA TYR A 100 -28.13 -9.28 -5.00
C TYR A 100 -27.10 -8.89 -3.95
N GLY A 101 -26.17 -8.04 -4.36
CA GLY A 101 -25.13 -7.52 -3.51
C GLY A 101 -24.66 -6.16 -4.00
N ARG A 102 -24.29 -5.30 -3.04
CA ARG A 102 -23.63 -4.02 -3.30
C ARG A 102 -22.72 -3.67 -2.14
N LYS A 103 -21.81 -2.74 -2.38
CA LYS A 103 -20.97 -2.11 -1.37
C LYS A 103 -21.85 -1.34 -0.38
N TYR A 104 -21.48 -1.40 0.89
CA TYR A 104 -22.22 -0.76 1.97
C TYR A 104 -21.30 0.10 2.82
N TYR A 105 -21.74 1.31 3.12
CA TYR A 105 -21.03 2.26 3.96
C TYR A 105 -21.80 2.48 5.26
N GLY A 106 -21.11 2.35 6.38
CA GLY A 106 -21.64 2.65 7.71
C GLY A 106 -20.50 2.69 8.72
N GLY A 107 -20.47 3.70 9.59
CA GLY A 107 -19.32 3.94 10.48
C GLY A 107 -18.89 2.72 11.28
N SER A 108 -19.85 1.92 11.79
CA SER A 108 -19.59 0.68 12.53
C SER A 108 -19.13 -0.51 11.67
N VAL A 109 -19.38 -0.47 10.35
CA VAL A 109 -18.95 -1.47 9.38
C VAL A 109 -17.56 -1.13 8.85
N THR A 110 -17.40 0.12 8.40
CA THR A 110 -16.17 0.62 7.78
C THR A 110 -15.01 0.75 8.77
N TYR A 111 -15.30 1.04 10.04
CA TYR A 111 -14.27 1.17 11.07
C TYR A 111 -14.42 0.18 12.20
N ARG A 112 -13.29 -0.33 12.71
CA ARG A 112 -13.22 -1.26 13.85
C ARG A 112 -12.39 -0.68 14.97
N GLN A 113 -12.93 -0.66 16.19
CA GLN A 113 -12.15 -0.31 17.37
C GLN A 113 -11.30 -1.50 17.84
N GLY A 114 -10.05 -1.22 18.25
CA GLY A 114 -9.16 -2.22 18.85
C GLY A 114 -8.66 -3.33 17.91
N ALA A 115 -8.76 -3.14 16.60
CA ALA A 115 -8.29 -4.11 15.62
C ALA A 115 -6.77 -4.03 15.44
N THR A 116 -6.10 -5.20 15.46
CA THR A 116 -4.64 -5.30 15.30
C THR A 116 -4.21 -6.11 14.07
N ALA A 117 -5.12 -6.92 13.52
CA ALA A 117 -4.83 -7.74 12.35
C ALA A 117 -4.81 -6.88 11.07
N GLN A 118 -3.71 -6.93 10.32
CA GLN A 118 -3.62 -6.27 9.02
C GLN A 118 -4.72 -6.80 8.08
N PRO A 119 -5.53 -5.92 7.46
CA PRO A 119 -6.55 -6.33 6.51
C PRO A 119 -5.93 -6.78 5.18
N LEU A 120 -6.74 -7.43 4.36
CA LEU A 120 -6.40 -7.85 3.01
C LEU A 120 -6.80 -6.77 2.02
N GLY A 121 -6.04 -6.61 0.95
CA GLY A 121 -6.29 -5.64 -0.12
C GLY A 121 -6.51 -6.33 -1.45
N TYR A 122 -6.96 -5.56 -2.44
CA TYR A 122 -6.99 -6.00 -3.83
C TYR A 122 -7.76 -7.31 -4.06
N LEU A 123 -8.85 -7.51 -3.31
CA LEU A 123 -9.70 -8.68 -3.46
C LEU A 123 -10.32 -8.69 -4.86
N SER A 124 -10.02 -9.72 -5.64
CA SER A 124 -10.52 -9.90 -6.99
C SER A 124 -11.01 -11.32 -7.19
N CYS A 125 -12.17 -11.47 -7.83
CA CYS A 125 -12.76 -12.77 -8.12
C CYS A 125 -13.10 -12.88 -9.59
N HIS A 126 -12.80 -14.04 -10.16
CA HIS A 126 -13.09 -14.35 -11.55
C HIS A 126 -13.55 -15.80 -11.67
N LYS A 127 -14.28 -16.11 -12.75
CA LYS A 127 -14.60 -17.49 -13.08
C LYS A 127 -13.34 -18.21 -13.55
N GLU A 128 -13.09 -19.39 -13.02
CA GLU A 128 -12.03 -20.28 -13.44
C GLU A 128 -12.22 -20.58 -14.93
N SER A 129 -11.33 -20.05 -15.78
CA SER A 129 -11.23 -20.45 -17.17
C SER A 129 -10.18 -21.55 -17.29
N SER A 130 -10.40 -22.50 -18.21
CA SER A 130 -9.47 -23.60 -18.49
C SER A 130 -8.08 -23.14 -18.96
N ALA A 131 -7.91 -21.87 -19.34
CA ALA A 131 -6.62 -21.23 -19.62
C ALA A 131 -5.88 -20.81 -18.34
N HIS A 132 -6.59 -20.40 -17.28
CA HIS A 132 -6.01 -19.96 -16.02
C HIS A 132 -5.48 -21.11 -15.16
N ARG A 133 -6.09 -22.30 -15.28
CA ARG A 133 -5.65 -23.52 -14.59
C ARG A 133 -4.20 -23.93 -14.96
N ARG A 134 -3.76 -23.65 -16.20
CA ARG A 134 -2.39 -23.92 -16.67
C ARG A 134 -1.34 -22.89 -16.21
N SER A 135 -1.73 -21.64 -15.98
CA SER A 135 -0.80 -20.59 -15.55
C SER A 135 -0.62 -20.53 -14.03
N LEU A 136 -1.61 -21.02 -13.26
CA LEU A 136 -1.61 -20.95 -11.80
C LEU A 136 -1.26 -22.26 -11.09
N MET A 137 -1.52 -23.43 -11.70
CA MET A 137 -0.99 -24.72 -11.18
C MET A 137 0.45 -25.01 -11.62
N GLY A 138 1.06 -24.14 -12.45
CA GLY A 138 2.49 -24.19 -12.76
C GLY A 138 3.39 -23.60 -11.66
N ALA A 139 2.80 -23.03 -10.59
CA ALA A 139 3.55 -22.49 -9.46
C ALA A 139 3.78 -23.52 -8.32
N ASP A 140 3.29 -24.75 -8.47
CA ASP A 140 3.41 -25.80 -7.45
C ASP A 140 4.59 -26.78 -7.65
N ASP A 141 5.56 -26.48 -8.53
CA ASP A 141 6.77 -27.31 -8.68
C ASP A 141 8.11 -26.55 -8.58
N SER A 142 8.08 -25.32 -8.06
CA SER A 142 9.31 -24.56 -7.74
C SER A 142 9.67 -24.57 -6.24
N SER A 143 8.93 -25.29 -5.40
CA SER A 143 9.27 -25.44 -3.98
C SER A 143 10.35 -26.50 -3.71
N HIS A 144 10.85 -27.20 -4.74
CA HIS A 144 11.91 -28.20 -4.63
C HIS A 144 13.14 -27.98 -5.50
N GLN A 145 13.33 -26.78 -6.08
CA GLN A 145 14.64 -26.40 -6.64
C GLN A 145 15.46 -25.68 -5.56
N GLN A 146 16.39 -26.41 -4.94
CA GLN A 146 17.45 -25.82 -4.14
C GLN A 146 18.18 -24.77 -4.99
N GLY A 147 18.13 -23.50 -4.60
CA GLY A 147 19.09 -22.48 -5.07
C GLY A 147 18.55 -21.21 -5.73
N HIS A 148 17.23 -21.01 -5.88
CA HIS A 148 16.71 -19.74 -6.39
C HIS A 148 16.06 -18.88 -5.30
N SER A 149 16.82 -17.88 -4.84
CA SER A 149 16.32 -16.82 -3.97
C SER A 149 15.11 -16.14 -4.60
N ARG A 150 13.96 -16.17 -3.90
CA ARG A 150 12.85 -15.27 -4.21
C ARG A 150 13.37 -13.84 -4.16
N SER A 151 13.02 -13.01 -5.14
CA SER A 151 13.19 -11.57 -5.01
C SER A 151 12.37 -11.12 -3.81
N LEU A 152 13.01 -10.52 -2.80
CA LEU A 152 12.38 -10.05 -1.55
C LEU A 152 11.32 -8.94 -1.76
N THR A 153 10.94 -8.67 -3.00
CA THR A 153 10.07 -7.57 -3.46
C THR A 153 8.80 -8.05 -4.17
N SER A 154 8.57 -9.35 -4.37
CA SER A 154 7.34 -9.83 -5.01
C SER A 154 6.16 -9.73 -4.04
N MET A 155 5.06 -9.11 -4.46
CA MET A 155 3.83 -9.00 -3.68
C MET A 155 3.28 -10.40 -3.32
N LEU A 156 2.98 -10.62 -2.04
CA LEU A 156 2.40 -11.89 -1.58
C LEU A 156 0.95 -11.99 -2.07
N LEU A 157 0.70 -12.94 -2.97
CA LEU A 157 -0.63 -13.29 -3.45
C LEU A 157 -1.21 -14.40 -2.56
N GLY A 158 -2.47 -14.24 -2.16
CA GLY A 158 -3.22 -15.24 -1.41
C GLY A 158 -4.56 -15.55 -2.06
N TYR A 159 -5.18 -16.63 -1.62
CA TYR A 159 -6.42 -17.18 -2.16
C TYR A 159 -7.48 -17.31 -1.09
N VAL A 160 -8.72 -16.98 -1.46
CA VAL A 160 -9.87 -17.25 -0.60
C VAL A 160 -10.13 -18.76 -0.58
N ASP A 161 -10.31 -19.32 0.62
CA ASP A 161 -10.61 -20.74 0.82
C ASP A 161 -12.07 -21.06 0.40
N LEU A 162 -12.28 -21.16 -0.91
CA LEU A 162 -13.56 -21.50 -1.52
C LEU A 162 -13.71 -23.02 -1.66
N PRO A 163 -14.92 -23.60 -1.53
CA PRO A 163 -15.13 -25.01 -1.78
C PRO A 163 -14.75 -25.41 -3.21
N LYS A 164 -14.15 -26.59 -3.39
CA LYS A 164 -13.69 -27.10 -4.70
C LYS A 164 -14.77 -27.13 -5.81
N LYS A 165 -16.05 -27.15 -5.46
CA LYS A 165 -17.18 -27.13 -6.43
C LYS A 165 -17.47 -25.72 -6.96
N ASN A 166 -16.88 -24.68 -6.35
CA ASN A 166 -17.05 -23.31 -6.77
C ASN A 166 -16.24 -23.06 -8.04
N LYS A 167 -16.86 -22.42 -9.03
CA LYS A 167 -16.18 -22.05 -10.28
C LYS A 167 -15.46 -20.71 -10.19
N ASN A 168 -15.57 -20.00 -9.07
CA ASN A 168 -14.86 -18.75 -8.86
C ASN A 168 -13.51 -19.03 -8.20
N VAL A 169 -12.49 -18.28 -8.63
CA VAL A 169 -11.22 -18.16 -7.94
C VAL A 169 -11.15 -16.72 -7.46
N CYS A 170 -10.87 -16.56 -6.16
CA CYS A 170 -10.74 -15.25 -5.54
C CYS A 170 -9.33 -15.11 -4.98
N THR A 171 -8.65 -14.04 -5.36
CA THR A 171 -7.29 -13.70 -4.95
C THR A 171 -7.27 -12.38 -4.22
N PHE A 172 -6.28 -12.19 -3.35
CA PHE A 172 -6.05 -10.93 -2.64
C PHE A 172 -4.56 -10.79 -2.32
N THR A 173 -4.16 -9.62 -1.85
CA THR A 173 -2.83 -9.39 -1.26
C THR A 173 -2.96 -8.76 0.13
N MET A 174 -1.84 -8.42 0.76
CA MET A 174 -1.86 -7.63 1.98
C MET A 174 -2.40 -6.24 1.67
N GLY A 175 -3.36 -5.76 2.45
CA GLY A 175 -3.96 -4.44 2.24
C GLY A 175 -3.11 -3.34 2.85
N ASP A 176 -3.22 -2.14 2.29
CA ASP A 176 -2.49 -0.95 2.77
C ASP A 176 -3.30 -0.13 3.78
N CYS A 177 -4.57 -0.47 4.01
CA CYS A 177 -5.39 0.22 5.00
C CYS A 177 -4.99 -0.17 6.44
N PRO A 178 -5.09 0.75 7.42
CA PRO A 178 -4.92 0.42 8.83
C PRO A 178 -5.85 -0.72 9.28
N ALA A 179 -5.46 -1.47 10.31
CA ALA A 179 -6.28 -2.53 10.90
C ALA A 179 -7.69 -2.06 11.32
N ILE A 180 -7.82 -0.77 11.64
CA ILE A 180 -9.09 -0.14 12.02
C ILE A 180 -9.96 0.29 10.82
N GLY A 181 -9.44 0.28 9.59
CA GLY A 181 -10.15 0.68 8.37
C GLY A 181 -9.52 1.84 7.61
N PRO A 182 -10.12 2.24 6.46
CA PRO A 182 -11.46 1.88 6.01
C PRO A 182 -11.57 0.42 5.50
N LEU A 183 -12.54 -0.32 6.03
CA LEU A 183 -12.81 -1.73 5.71
C LEU A 183 -14.03 -1.87 4.79
N ALA A 184 -13.98 -2.85 3.89
CA ALA A 184 -15.04 -3.17 2.96
C ALA A 184 -16.31 -3.61 3.68
N GLY A 185 -17.40 -2.88 3.44
CA GLY A 185 -18.75 -3.24 3.86
C GLY A 185 -19.56 -3.79 2.69
N VAL A 186 -20.41 -4.77 2.96
CA VAL A 186 -21.26 -5.40 1.95
C VAL A 186 -22.69 -5.47 2.44
N GLN A 187 -23.64 -5.24 1.54
CA GLN A 187 -25.06 -5.49 1.75
C GLN A 187 -25.56 -6.53 0.74
N CYS A 188 -26.10 -7.64 1.23
CA CYS A 188 -26.62 -8.75 0.45
C CYS A 188 -28.13 -8.95 0.66
N SER A 189 -28.82 -9.44 -0.37
CA SER A 189 -30.25 -9.72 -0.34
C SER A 189 -30.66 -10.77 -1.37
N ASN A 190 -31.72 -11.53 -1.08
CA ASN A 190 -32.36 -12.42 -2.06
C ASN A 190 -33.38 -11.70 -2.95
N LYS A 191 -33.76 -10.48 -2.59
CA LYS A 191 -34.62 -9.57 -3.36
C LYS A 191 -33.79 -8.40 -3.89
N THR A 192 -34.28 -7.75 -4.94
CA THR A 192 -33.70 -6.50 -5.44
C THR A 192 -33.49 -5.52 -4.29
N LEU A 193 -32.29 -4.95 -4.21
CA LEU A 193 -31.99 -3.94 -3.22
C LEU A 193 -32.72 -2.63 -3.60
N PRO A 194 -33.27 -1.89 -2.63
CA PRO A 194 -33.79 -0.55 -2.90
C PRO A 194 -32.68 0.35 -3.45
N PRO A 195 -32.99 1.47 -4.12
CA PRO A 195 -31.99 2.44 -4.55
C PRO A 195 -30.99 2.75 -3.42
N ALA A 196 -29.72 2.92 -3.77
CA ALA A 196 -28.72 3.27 -2.77
C ALA A 196 -29.13 4.57 -2.08
N PRO A 197 -28.95 4.68 -0.75
CA PRO A 197 -29.00 5.99 -0.12
C PRO A 197 -28.06 6.92 -0.88
N SER A 198 -28.45 8.17 -1.06
CA SER A 198 -27.57 9.20 -1.61
C SER A 198 -26.23 9.12 -0.87
N PRO A 199 -25.07 9.16 -1.57
CA PRO A 199 -23.79 9.21 -0.89
C PRO A 199 -23.85 10.35 0.14
N PRO A 200 -23.31 10.16 1.36
CA PRO A 200 -23.30 11.23 2.35
C PRO A 200 -22.75 12.49 1.68
N PRO A 201 -23.35 13.67 1.91
CA PRO A 201 -22.86 14.90 1.31
C PRO A 201 -21.37 14.99 1.58
N SER A 202 -20.59 15.25 0.52
CA SER A 202 -19.15 15.45 0.64
C SER A 202 -18.90 16.38 1.83
N PRO A 203 -17.92 16.08 2.72
CA PRO A 203 -17.60 16.97 3.81
C PRO A 203 -17.48 18.40 3.27
N PRO A 204 -17.95 19.43 4.01
CA PRO A 204 -18.03 20.80 3.51
C PRO A 204 -16.71 21.38 3.00
N ASN A 205 -15.59 20.70 3.25
CA ASN A 205 -14.33 20.85 2.54
C ASN A 205 -13.91 19.48 1.95
N PRO A 206 -14.06 19.23 0.64
CA PRO A 206 -13.29 18.15 0.02
C PRO A 206 -11.80 18.40 0.27
N PRO A 207 -10.97 17.34 0.38
CA PRO A 207 -9.52 17.50 0.40
C PRO A 207 -9.11 18.41 -0.78
N PRO A 208 -8.14 19.31 -0.59
CA PRO A 208 -7.61 20.11 -1.70
C PRO A 208 -7.33 19.20 -2.89
N ALA A 209 -7.69 19.65 -4.10
CA ALA A 209 -7.28 18.96 -5.32
C ALA A 209 -5.77 18.63 -5.22
N PRO A 210 -5.32 17.46 -5.72
CA PRO A 210 -3.90 17.11 -5.73
C PRO A 210 -3.12 18.32 -6.22
N PRO A 211 -2.06 18.75 -5.51
CA PRO A 211 -1.37 19.96 -5.89
C PRO A 211 -0.83 19.80 -7.34
N PRO A 212 -0.68 20.92 -8.06
CA PRO A 212 -0.15 20.88 -9.42
C PRO A 212 1.27 20.28 -9.39
N LYS A 213 1.55 19.35 -10.33
CA LYS A 213 2.88 18.73 -10.60
C LYS A 213 4.05 19.51 -10.00
N SER A 214 4.87 18.85 -9.18
CA SER A 214 5.99 19.49 -8.48
C SER A 214 6.85 20.35 -9.42
N ASN A 215 6.82 21.67 -9.23
CA ASN A 215 7.61 22.63 -10.02
C ASN A 215 9.12 22.58 -9.72
N TYR A 216 9.56 21.70 -8.82
CA TYR A 216 10.95 21.61 -8.35
C TYR A 216 11.71 20.39 -8.90
N LEU A 217 11.03 19.49 -9.61
CA LEU A 217 11.62 18.39 -10.34
C LEU A 217 11.09 18.38 -11.77
N ARG A 218 11.94 17.98 -12.71
CA ARG A 218 11.51 17.63 -14.06
C ARG A 218 12.25 16.40 -14.55
N MET A 219 11.58 15.62 -15.38
CA MET A 219 12.12 14.40 -15.96
C MET A 219 12.06 14.47 -17.48
N TYR A 220 13.15 14.04 -18.13
CA TYR A 220 13.25 13.92 -19.58
C TYR A 220 13.38 12.45 -19.93
N GLY A 221 12.44 11.91 -20.70
CA GLY A 221 12.36 10.47 -20.94
C GLY A 221 11.58 9.71 -19.87
N GLY A 222 11.50 8.39 -20.02
CA GLY A 222 11.11 7.45 -18.96
C GLY A 222 9.66 7.49 -18.48
N ASN A 223 8.77 8.13 -19.24
CA ASN A 223 7.35 8.14 -18.95
C ASN A 223 6.62 7.21 -19.94
N VAL A 224 6.00 6.15 -19.42
CA VAL A 224 5.22 5.21 -20.24
C VAL A 224 3.96 5.81 -20.87
N LEU A 225 3.45 6.91 -20.29
CA LEU A 225 2.22 7.57 -20.75
C LEU A 225 2.49 8.69 -21.76
N TYR A 226 3.68 9.28 -21.74
CA TYR A 226 4.06 10.36 -22.63
C TYR A 226 5.41 10.01 -23.24
N SER A 227 5.40 9.54 -24.50
CA SER A 227 6.54 8.95 -25.21
C SER A 227 7.66 9.94 -25.56
N THR A 228 8.09 10.78 -24.62
CA THR A 228 9.35 11.50 -24.81
C THR A 228 10.47 10.49 -24.55
N SER A 229 11.35 10.32 -25.53
CA SER A 229 12.61 9.61 -25.35
C SER A 229 13.59 10.52 -24.63
N VAL A 230 14.49 9.95 -23.83
CA VAL A 230 15.72 10.66 -23.45
C VAL A 230 16.51 11.01 -24.70
N GLU A 231 17.35 12.03 -24.64
CA GLU A 231 18.19 12.48 -25.75
C GLU A 231 19.05 11.32 -26.29
N SER A 232 19.17 11.23 -27.62
CA SER A 232 19.79 10.09 -28.31
C SER A 232 21.28 9.93 -27.96
N ASN A 233 21.96 11.03 -27.64
CA ASN A 233 23.36 11.03 -27.20
C ASN A 233 23.55 10.55 -25.75
N ILE A 234 22.49 10.49 -24.95
CA ILE A 234 22.48 9.83 -23.64
C ILE A 234 22.10 8.37 -23.78
N CYS A 235 21.04 8.09 -24.54
CA CYS A 235 20.70 6.72 -24.89
C CYS A 235 20.28 6.55 -26.34
N ASN A 236 21.05 5.70 -27.03
CA ASN A 236 20.68 5.17 -28.32
C ASN A 236 19.74 3.95 -28.14
N GLN A 237 18.44 4.16 -28.35
CA GLN A 237 17.41 3.11 -28.22
C GLN A 237 17.61 1.93 -29.17
N SER A 238 18.29 2.15 -30.30
CA SER A 238 18.64 1.11 -31.26
C SER A 238 19.66 0.13 -30.67
N ALA A 239 20.55 0.62 -29.80
CA ALA A 239 21.60 -0.15 -29.15
C ALA A 239 21.17 -0.70 -27.77
N ASN A 240 20.31 0.01 -27.04
CA ASN A 240 19.80 -0.41 -25.75
C ASN A 240 18.30 -0.13 -25.65
N LYS A 241 17.48 -1.19 -25.78
CA LYS A 241 16.02 -1.06 -25.73
C LYS A 241 15.49 -0.74 -24.34
N ASP A 242 16.24 -1.04 -23.29
CA ASP A 242 15.78 -0.88 -21.90
C ASP A 242 15.82 0.59 -21.47
N CYS A 243 16.71 1.39 -22.05
CA CYS A 243 16.82 2.80 -21.68
C CYS A 243 15.60 3.65 -22.04
N ARG A 244 14.73 3.18 -22.96
CA ARG A 244 13.48 3.88 -23.32
C ARG A 244 12.54 4.04 -22.13
N TRP A 245 12.68 3.17 -21.13
CA TRP A 245 11.87 3.18 -19.92
C TRP A 245 12.42 4.15 -18.87
N PHE A 246 13.66 4.61 -18.98
CA PHE A 246 14.29 5.47 -17.98
C PHE A 246 14.36 6.92 -18.46
N GLY A 247 14.15 7.84 -17.53
CA GLY A 247 14.26 9.27 -17.71
C GLY A 247 15.38 9.83 -16.87
N ARG A 248 16.04 10.88 -17.37
CA ARG A 248 17.01 11.65 -16.58
C ARG A 248 16.27 12.69 -15.76
N VAL A 249 16.76 12.94 -14.56
CA VAL A 249 16.08 13.79 -13.59
C VAL A 249 16.86 15.08 -13.41
N GLU A 250 16.14 16.20 -13.38
CA GLU A 250 16.68 17.48 -12.99
C GLU A 250 15.92 18.06 -11.80
N VAL A 251 16.66 18.72 -10.93
CA VAL A 251 16.17 19.33 -9.71
C VAL A 251 16.44 20.83 -9.72
N GLN A 252 15.46 21.61 -9.27
CA GLN A 252 15.62 23.05 -9.13
C GLN A 252 16.46 23.34 -7.88
N VAL A 253 17.54 24.11 -8.04
CA VAL A 253 18.48 24.49 -6.99
C VAL A 253 18.77 25.99 -7.05
N ALA A 254 19.35 26.56 -5.98
CA ALA A 254 19.80 27.94 -5.98
C ALA A 254 20.99 28.15 -6.95
N GLY A 255 20.80 29.05 -7.91
CA GLY A 255 21.83 29.49 -8.85
C GLY A 255 22.66 30.66 -8.30
N ALA A 256 23.49 31.24 -9.17
CA ALA A 256 24.21 32.47 -8.84
C ALA A 256 23.22 33.62 -8.58
N GLY A 257 23.41 34.36 -7.49
CA GLY A 257 22.50 35.45 -7.09
C GLY A 257 21.14 34.98 -6.57
N GLY A 258 21.01 33.72 -6.12
CA GLY A 258 19.80 33.19 -5.48
C GLY A 258 18.66 32.85 -6.43
N LYS A 259 18.80 33.11 -7.74
CA LYS A 259 17.80 32.74 -8.75
C LYS A 259 17.77 31.22 -8.94
N PRO A 260 16.60 30.57 -8.99
CA PRO A 260 16.52 29.14 -9.21
C PRO A 260 17.06 28.76 -10.59
N VAL A 261 17.84 27.68 -10.64
CA VAL A 261 18.33 27.06 -11.88
C VAL A 261 18.08 25.57 -11.84
N TRP A 262 17.97 24.96 -13.02
CA TRP A 262 17.85 23.50 -13.12
C TRP A 262 19.24 22.86 -13.10
N ALA A 263 19.39 21.83 -12.27
CA ALA A 263 20.61 21.06 -12.14
C ALA A 263 20.31 19.58 -12.42
N PRO A 264 21.11 18.89 -13.26
CA PRO A 264 20.97 17.45 -13.41
C PRO A 264 21.30 16.76 -12.09
N LEU A 265 20.51 15.74 -11.75
CA LEU A 265 20.67 14.98 -10.53
C LEU A 265 21.68 13.85 -10.77
N CYS A 266 22.78 13.85 -10.02
CA CYS A 266 23.84 12.88 -10.14
C CYS A 266 23.41 11.51 -9.63
N ALA A 267 23.85 10.46 -10.33
CA ALA A 267 23.60 9.09 -9.91
C ALA A 267 24.41 8.76 -8.64
N PRO A 268 23.78 8.21 -7.60
CA PRO A 268 24.49 7.49 -6.55
C PRO A 268 25.29 6.32 -7.14
N LYS A 269 26.14 5.69 -6.32
CA LYS A 269 26.82 4.45 -6.71
C LYS A 269 25.75 3.42 -7.12
N ALA A 270 25.89 2.82 -8.30
CA ALA A 270 24.95 1.83 -8.83
C ALA A 270 24.77 0.66 -7.85
N GLY A 271 23.54 0.18 -7.70
CA GLY A 271 23.19 -0.91 -6.78
C GLY A 271 23.24 -0.54 -5.29
N SER A 272 23.38 0.74 -4.94
CA SER A 272 23.24 1.20 -3.55
C SER A 272 21.78 1.39 -3.18
N THR A 273 21.43 1.12 -1.91
CA THR A 273 20.10 1.42 -1.35
C THR A 273 19.70 2.89 -1.53
N LEU A 274 20.70 3.79 -1.56
CA LEU A 274 20.50 5.20 -1.83
C LEU A 274 19.92 5.47 -3.22
N ALA A 275 20.33 4.72 -4.24
CA ALA A 275 19.77 4.86 -5.59
C ALA A 275 18.28 4.54 -5.59
N ASP A 276 17.88 3.42 -4.96
CA ASP A 276 16.49 2.99 -4.91
C ASP A 276 15.61 3.94 -4.09
N GLN A 277 16.09 4.36 -2.91
CA GLN A 277 15.41 5.35 -2.07
C GLN A 277 15.22 6.69 -2.80
N LEU A 278 16.26 7.14 -3.52
CA LEU A 278 16.20 8.36 -4.31
C LEU A 278 15.26 8.24 -5.51
N GLY A 279 15.31 7.12 -6.24
CA GLY A 279 14.39 6.84 -7.34
C GLY A 279 12.93 6.88 -6.88
N ARG A 280 12.62 6.26 -5.74
CA ARG A 280 11.29 6.29 -5.15
C ARG A 280 10.84 7.70 -4.80
N MET A 281 11.69 8.47 -4.14
CA MET A 281 11.36 9.86 -3.77
C MET A 281 11.16 10.76 -4.98
N VAL A 282 11.98 10.59 -6.02
CA VAL A 282 11.81 11.30 -7.30
C VAL A 282 10.45 10.99 -7.92
N CYS A 283 10.07 9.72 -8.02
CA CYS A 283 8.80 9.36 -8.63
C CYS A 283 7.60 9.84 -7.82
N LEU A 284 7.65 9.71 -6.48
CA LEU A 284 6.60 10.24 -5.60
C LEU A 284 6.43 11.76 -5.79
N GLN A 285 7.54 12.51 -5.81
CA GLN A 285 7.51 13.95 -6.00
C GLN A 285 7.07 14.35 -7.42
N LEU A 286 7.48 13.63 -8.47
CA LEU A 286 7.08 13.93 -9.86
C LEU A 286 5.58 13.78 -10.09
N PHE A 287 4.96 12.80 -9.42
CA PHE A 287 3.51 12.60 -9.46
C PHE A 287 2.76 13.41 -8.41
N ASP A 288 3.48 14.18 -7.59
CA ASP A 288 2.95 14.89 -6.42
C ASP A 288 2.09 13.97 -5.53
N TRP A 289 2.56 12.73 -5.41
CA TRP A 289 1.83 11.65 -4.79
C TRP A 289 2.15 11.60 -3.30
N ASP A 290 1.19 11.97 -2.46
CA ASP A 290 1.24 11.69 -1.03
C ASP A 290 0.55 10.33 -0.77
N PRO A 291 1.31 9.24 -0.55
CA PRO A 291 0.73 7.93 -0.31
C PRO A 291 -0.11 7.87 0.97
N VAL A 292 -0.01 8.88 1.86
CA VAL A 292 -0.78 8.95 3.11
C VAL A 292 -2.08 9.74 2.93
N ALA A 293 -2.15 10.70 1.99
CA ALA A 293 -3.25 11.65 1.91
C ALA A 293 -4.34 11.30 0.89
N ASP A 294 -4.01 10.62 -0.22
CA ASP A 294 -4.94 10.56 -1.36
C ASP A 294 -5.93 9.38 -1.33
N GLY A 295 -5.76 8.40 -0.42
CA GLY A 295 -6.65 7.23 -0.35
C GLY A 295 -6.84 6.51 -1.69
N SER A 296 -5.97 6.79 -2.65
CA SER A 296 -6.02 6.39 -4.04
C SER A 296 -4.92 5.36 -4.28
N HIS A 297 -5.19 4.45 -5.21
CA HIS A 297 -4.47 3.18 -5.33
C HIS A 297 -3.35 3.15 -6.35
N GLY A 298 -2.77 4.31 -6.63
CA GLY A 298 -1.55 4.34 -7.40
C GLY A 298 -0.43 3.83 -6.52
N ILE A 299 0.13 2.67 -6.85
CA ILE A 299 1.49 2.39 -6.39
C ILE A 299 2.40 3.14 -7.35
N VAL A 300 3.07 4.18 -6.84
CA VAL A 300 4.17 4.80 -7.56
C VAL A 300 5.37 3.87 -7.44
N GLY A 301 5.55 3.05 -8.47
CA GLY A 301 6.72 2.23 -8.67
C GLY A 301 7.89 3.09 -9.15
N SER A 302 9.06 2.82 -8.61
CA SER A 302 10.31 3.36 -9.14
C SER A 302 11.27 2.22 -9.41
N SER A 303 11.92 2.24 -10.57
CA SER A 303 13.12 1.44 -10.80
C SER A 303 14.26 2.38 -11.16
N THR A 304 15.44 2.14 -10.58
CA THR A 304 16.66 2.81 -11.01
C THR A 304 17.41 1.92 -11.98
N SER A 305 17.99 2.52 -13.02
CA SER A 305 18.77 1.74 -13.97
C SER A 305 20.04 1.21 -13.29
N ALA A 306 20.31 -0.09 -13.43
CA ALA A 306 21.59 -0.67 -13.02
C ALA A 306 22.78 -0.01 -13.72
N THR A 307 22.55 0.59 -14.90
CA THR A 307 23.50 1.43 -15.63
C THR A 307 22.97 2.87 -15.71
N PRO A 308 23.37 3.76 -14.79
CA PRO A 308 22.98 5.16 -14.84
C PRO A 308 23.40 5.83 -16.16
N PHE A 309 22.77 6.95 -16.49
CA PHE A 309 23.04 7.65 -17.74
C PHE A 309 24.41 8.32 -17.71
N LYS A 310 25.36 7.82 -18.52
CA LYS A 310 26.67 8.45 -18.65
C LYS A 310 26.52 9.87 -19.18
N ILE A 311 27.27 10.81 -18.60
CA ILE A 311 27.34 12.17 -19.12
C ILE A 311 28.13 12.13 -20.43
N PRO A 312 27.55 12.57 -21.57
CA PRO A 312 28.24 12.55 -22.84
C PRO A 312 29.52 13.40 -22.79
N SER A 313 30.65 12.80 -23.15
CA SER A 313 31.92 13.49 -23.34
C SER A 313 32.12 13.74 -24.84
N GLY A 314 31.87 14.95 -25.32
CA GLY A 314 32.04 15.26 -26.74
C GLY A 314 31.33 16.54 -27.17
N LYS A 315 31.54 16.94 -28.43
CA LYS A 315 30.76 18.02 -29.04
C LYS A 315 29.31 17.55 -29.22
N VAL A 316 28.39 18.44 -28.86
CA VAL A 316 26.95 18.29 -29.07
C VAL A 316 26.71 18.53 -30.56
N ASN A 317 26.30 17.50 -31.29
CA ASN A 317 26.35 17.52 -32.76
C ASN A 317 24.96 17.70 -33.38
N ALA A 318 23.89 17.47 -32.62
CA ALA A 318 22.53 17.61 -33.11
C ALA A 318 21.66 18.52 -32.22
N THR A 319 20.69 19.19 -32.84
CA THR A 319 19.63 19.91 -32.13
C THR A 319 18.81 18.92 -31.31
N GLY A 320 18.73 19.15 -30.00
CA GLY A 320 18.03 18.27 -29.06
C GLY A 320 18.92 17.25 -28.34
N ASP A 321 20.22 17.21 -28.63
CA ASP A 321 21.19 16.48 -27.81
C ASP A 321 21.32 17.10 -26.42
N PHE A 322 21.57 16.26 -25.41
CA PHE A 322 21.91 16.76 -24.09
C PHE A 322 23.29 17.41 -24.11
N SER A 323 23.36 18.67 -23.65
CA SER A 323 24.59 19.43 -23.56
C SER A 323 24.98 19.70 -22.10
N PRO A 324 26.00 19.01 -21.56
CA PRO A 324 26.45 19.27 -20.19
C PRO A 324 26.89 20.73 -19.97
N ALA A 325 27.37 21.41 -21.02
CA ALA A 325 27.85 22.78 -20.96
C ALA A 325 26.73 23.82 -20.74
N GLN A 326 25.46 23.45 -20.97
CA GLN A 326 24.31 24.32 -20.70
C GLN A 326 23.97 24.42 -19.20
N TYR A 327 24.52 23.53 -18.38
CA TYR A 327 24.24 23.48 -16.95
C TYR A 327 25.38 24.13 -16.16
N THR A 328 25.02 25.14 -15.38
CA THR A 328 25.95 25.83 -14.47
C THR A 328 26.03 25.18 -13.09
N ARG A 329 25.14 24.22 -12.82
CA ARG A 329 24.97 23.53 -11.54
C ARG A 329 24.63 22.06 -11.76
N TRP A 330 25.12 21.22 -10.85
CA TRP A 330 24.86 19.80 -10.74
C TRP A 330 24.53 19.47 -9.28
N ALA A 331 23.58 18.57 -9.05
CA ALA A 331 23.11 18.25 -7.70
C ALA A 331 23.42 16.79 -7.36
N THR A 332 23.97 16.55 -6.18
CA THR A 332 24.21 15.19 -5.65
C THR A 332 23.55 15.07 -4.28
N VAL A 333 22.71 14.04 -4.09
CA VAL A 333 22.22 13.70 -2.75
C VAL A 333 23.35 13.02 -1.99
N THR A 334 23.72 13.61 -0.85
CA THR A 334 24.83 13.13 -0.01
C THR A 334 24.38 12.55 1.32
N GLY A 335 23.10 12.70 1.66
CA GLY A 335 22.52 12.22 2.91
C GLY A 335 21.11 12.76 3.13
N GLY A 336 20.61 12.60 4.35
CA GLY A 336 19.25 12.98 4.75
C GLY A 336 18.43 11.78 5.22
N ASN A 337 17.24 12.05 5.75
CA ASN A 337 16.34 11.01 6.25
C ASN A 337 15.18 10.83 5.26
N PHE A 338 15.21 9.74 4.49
CA PHE A 338 14.19 9.39 3.50
C PHE A 338 12.83 9.03 4.13
N THR A 339 12.77 8.78 5.43
CA THR A 339 11.52 8.52 6.14
C THR A 339 10.76 9.82 6.46
N THR A 340 11.47 10.93 6.67
CA THR A 340 10.85 12.22 7.02
C THR A 340 10.83 13.22 5.88
N ALA A 341 11.73 13.09 4.90
CA ALA A 341 11.76 13.93 3.72
C ALA A 341 10.54 13.67 2.83
N LYS A 342 9.87 14.74 2.38
CA LYS A 342 8.71 14.67 1.48
C LYS A 342 9.09 14.93 0.03
N LYS A 343 10.23 15.59 -0.19
CA LYS A 343 10.77 15.93 -1.51
C LYS A 343 12.29 15.81 -1.52
N VAL A 344 12.89 15.68 -2.70
CA VAL A 344 14.34 15.58 -2.89
C VAL A 344 15.07 16.78 -2.27
N GLN A 345 14.45 17.96 -2.25
CA GLN A 345 15.02 19.18 -1.65
C GLN A 345 15.10 19.13 -0.12
N ASP A 346 14.37 18.23 0.54
CA ASP A 346 14.46 18.05 1.99
C ASP A 346 15.68 17.18 2.39
N LEU A 347 16.33 16.56 1.40
CA LEU A 347 17.56 15.78 1.59
C LEU A 347 18.79 16.68 1.57
N THR A 348 19.93 16.14 2.02
CA THR A 348 21.20 16.86 1.99
C THR A 348 21.76 16.89 0.56
N LEU A 349 21.48 17.97 -0.16
CA LEU A 349 21.97 18.21 -1.52
C LEU A 349 23.31 18.94 -1.53
N LYS A 350 24.32 18.33 -2.14
CA LYS A 350 25.57 18.99 -2.52
C LYS A 350 25.42 19.51 -3.95
N VAL A 351 25.47 20.83 -4.12
CA VAL A 351 25.37 21.49 -5.42
C VAL A 351 26.74 21.99 -5.86
N THR A 352 27.20 21.62 -7.05
CA THR A 352 28.53 21.97 -7.58
C THR A 352 28.43 22.59 -8.97
N ALA A 353 29.45 23.38 -9.35
CA ALA A 353 29.62 23.82 -10.74
C ALA A 353 30.18 22.69 -11.63
N ALA A 354 30.99 21.81 -11.05
CA ALA A 354 31.50 20.62 -11.72
C ALA A 354 30.39 19.58 -11.93
N GLN A 355 30.53 18.82 -13.01
CA GLN A 355 29.68 17.67 -13.34
C GLN A 355 29.74 16.60 -12.24
N CYS A 356 28.85 15.61 -12.33
CA CYS A 356 28.82 14.48 -11.41
C CYS A 356 30.19 13.79 -11.33
N SER A 357 30.73 13.63 -10.13
CA SER A 357 32.00 12.92 -9.90
C SER A 357 31.96 11.45 -10.36
N THR A 358 30.77 10.86 -10.42
CA THR A 358 30.53 9.52 -10.95
C THR A 358 30.55 9.45 -12.48
N GLY A 359 30.57 10.59 -13.17
CA GLY A 359 30.41 10.68 -14.62
C GLY A 359 29.01 10.29 -15.11
N ALA A 360 28.02 10.19 -14.21
CA ALA A 360 26.68 9.72 -14.56
C ALA A 360 25.55 10.45 -13.83
N MET A 361 24.42 10.57 -14.53
CA MET A 361 23.15 11.12 -14.05
C MET A 361 22.20 10.01 -13.63
N LEU A 362 21.35 10.33 -12.66
CA LEU A 362 20.31 9.43 -12.19
C LEU A 362 19.34 9.12 -13.34
N ALA A 363 19.14 7.82 -13.58
CA ALA A 363 18.20 7.29 -14.55
C ALA A 363 17.08 6.57 -13.80
N VAL A 364 15.87 7.11 -13.87
CA VAL A 364 14.70 6.60 -13.12
C VAL A 364 13.58 6.28 -14.08
N HIS A 365 12.94 5.14 -13.88
CA HIS A 365 11.67 4.80 -14.50
C HIS A 365 10.59 4.93 -13.43
N CYS A 366 9.61 5.78 -13.69
CA CYS A 366 8.49 6.03 -12.79
C CYS A 366 7.22 5.45 -13.40
N GLU A 367 6.64 4.48 -12.70
CA GLU A 367 5.41 3.82 -13.11
C GLU A 367 4.31 4.13 -12.11
N ILE A 368 3.15 4.56 -12.60
CA ILE A 368 1.93 4.54 -11.79
C ILE A 368 1.23 3.25 -12.15
N ALA A 369 1.34 2.25 -11.27
CA ALA A 369 0.43 1.13 -11.32
C ALA A 369 -0.91 1.63 -10.78
N LEU A 370 -1.77 2.13 -11.69
CA LEU A 370 -3.18 2.33 -11.38
C LEU A 370 -3.75 0.93 -11.15
N THR A 371 -3.95 0.54 -9.91
CA THR A 371 -4.75 -0.66 -9.68
C THR A 371 -6.14 -0.30 -10.16
N ARG A 372 -6.61 -0.94 -11.24
CA ARG A 372 -7.94 -0.67 -11.77
C ARG A 372 -8.92 -0.82 -10.62
N LYS A 373 -9.78 0.19 -10.42
CA LYS A 373 -11.11 -0.05 -9.87
C LYS A 373 -11.79 -0.99 -10.86
N ASN A 374 -11.60 -2.30 -10.63
CA ASN A 374 -12.64 -3.31 -10.81
C ASN A 374 -13.95 -2.67 -10.40
#